data_AF-B4FKB2-F1
#
_entry.id   AF-B4FKB2-F1
#
_cell.length_a   1.000
_cell.length_b   1.000
_cell.length_c   1.000
_cell.angle_alpha   90.00
_cell.angle_beta   90.00
_cell.angle_gamma   90.00
#
_symmetry.space_group_name_H-M   'P 1'
#
loop_
_entity.id
_entity.type
_entity.pdbx_description
1 polymer ?
#
loop_
_entity_poly.entity_id
_entity_poly.type
_entity_poly.pdbx_seq_one_letter_code
_entity_poly.pdbx_strand_id
1 'polypeptide(L)'
;MGEELRDWVGWVKSRFRNLLLKLESLGVYCDPDPSEQVDHTITDPNVVFFWGLIYRRNIQICISSLKEDFMKSVCNNIYGKEKCAHSDITMSIVGPPQLPKSVFDLSVYSEKLPQHMMGHQLMKQNYNAVS
;
A
#
# COMPACT_ATOMS: atom_id res chain seq x y z
N MET A 1 4.10 -21.23 -14.24
CA MET A 1 3.77 -20.71 -12.90
C MET A 1 4.69 -19.57 -12.44
N GLY A 2 5.99 -19.78 -12.20
CA GLY A 2 6.88 -18.70 -11.77
C GLY A 2 7.18 -17.63 -12.84
N GLU A 3 7.23 -18.02 -14.12
CA GLU A 3 7.46 -17.09 -15.25
C GLU A 3 6.23 -16.22 -15.53
N GLU A 4 5.04 -16.80 -15.56
CA GLU A 4 3.78 -16.06 -15.78
C GLU A 4 3.57 -14.98 -14.71
N LEU A 5 3.84 -15.30 -13.44
CA LEU A 5 3.78 -14.33 -12.35
C LEU A 5 4.83 -13.23 -12.51
N ARG A 6 6.07 -13.57 -12.87
CA ARG A 6 7.12 -12.57 -13.12
C ARG A 6 6.77 -11.64 -14.27
N ASP A 7 6.23 -12.18 -15.35
CA ASP A 7 5.78 -11.41 -16.51
C ASP A 7 4.61 -10.49 -16.15
N TRP A 8 3.66 -10.98 -15.35
CA TRP A 8 2.57 -10.17 -14.82
C TRP A 8 3.10 -9.03 -13.93
N VAL A 9 3.98 -9.35 -12.99
CA VAL A 9 4.60 -8.37 -12.09
C VAL A 9 5.37 -7.32 -12.87
N GLY A 10 6.18 -7.72 -13.86
CA GLY A 10 6.89 -6.78 -14.74
C GLY A 10 5.95 -5.86 -15.51
N TRP A 11 4.84 -6.40 -16.03
CA TRP A 11 3.80 -5.62 -16.67
C TRP A 11 3.17 -4.60 -15.71
N VAL A 12 2.75 -5.02 -14.53
CA VAL A 12 2.15 -4.15 -13.52
C VAL A 12 3.13 -3.06 -13.06
N LYS A 13 4.40 -3.43 -12.77
CA LYS A 13 5.47 -2.49 -12.39
C LYS A 13 5.66 -1.38 -13.41
N SER A 14 5.61 -1.71 -14.71
CA SER A 14 5.73 -0.71 -15.77
C SER A 14 4.59 0.33 -15.79
N ARG A 15 3.47 0.08 -15.08
CA ARG A 15 2.36 1.01 -14.92
C ARG A 15 2.37 1.78 -13.60
N PHE A 16 3.25 1.48 -12.64
CA PHE A 16 3.27 2.12 -11.31
C PHE A 16 3.28 3.66 -11.38
N ARG A 17 3.95 4.24 -12.38
CA ARG A 17 3.89 5.68 -12.62
C ARG A 17 2.46 6.24 -12.73
N ASN A 18 1.53 5.52 -13.33
CA ASN A 18 0.13 5.95 -13.44
C ASN A 18 -0.57 5.97 -12.07
N LEU A 19 -0.29 4.98 -11.21
CA LEU A 19 -0.80 4.93 -9.85
C LEU A 19 -0.25 6.09 -9.01
N LEU A 20 1.05 6.37 -9.13
CA LEU A 20 1.70 7.49 -8.44
C LEU A 20 1.09 8.83 -8.85
N LEU A 21 0.96 9.10 -10.16
CA LEU A 21 0.36 10.34 -10.66
C LEU A 21 -1.10 10.50 -10.19
N LYS A 22 -1.86 9.40 -10.12
CA LYS A 22 -3.22 9.43 -9.59
C LYS A 22 -3.24 9.76 -8.10
N LEU A 23 -2.38 9.13 -7.29
CA LEU A 23 -2.25 9.42 -5.86
C LEU A 23 -1.81 10.87 -5.61
N GLU A 24 -0.84 11.38 -6.38
CA GLU A 24 -0.38 12.77 -6.31
C GLU A 24 -1.51 13.75 -6.65
N SER A 25 -2.35 13.44 -7.64
CA SER A 25 -3.54 14.24 -7.98
C SER A 25 -4.56 14.29 -6.83
N LEU A 26 -4.57 13.26 -5.99
CA LEU A 26 -5.39 13.18 -4.77
C LEU A 26 -4.66 13.78 -3.56
N GLY A 27 -3.49 14.41 -3.72
CA GLY A 27 -2.72 15.00 -2.63
C GLY A 27 -2.01 13.99 -1.72
N VAL A 28 -1.78 12.77 -2.22
CA VAL A 28 -1.11 11.68 -1.52
C VAL A 28 0.21 11.39 -2.23
N TYR A 29 1.31 11.51 -1.49
CA TYR A 29 2.63 11.16 -1.98
C TYR A 29 2.96 9.75 -1.55
N CYS A 30 3.72 9.03 -2.37
CA CYS A 30 4.16 7.69 -2.06
C CYS A 30 5.68 7.64 -2.02
N ASP A 31 6.21 6.80 -1.15
CA ASP A 31 7.59 6.34 -1.16
C ASP A 31 7.58 4.85 -1.59
N PRO A 32 7.74 4.57 -2.89
CA PRO A 32 7.62 3.20 -3.40
C PRO A 32 8.84 2.38 -3.02
N ASP A 33 8.64 1.32 -2.24
CA ASP A 33 9.67 0.29 -2.02
C ASP A 33 9.64 -0.71 -3.19
N PRO A 34 10.79 -0.96 -3.87
CA PRO A 34 10.87 -1.97 -4.93
C PRO A 34 10.81 -3.41 -4.41
N SER A 35 10.91 -3.63 -3.10
CA SER A 35 10.93 -4.95 -2.48
C SER A 35 9.66 -5.76 -2.77
N GLU A 36 9.86 -6.95 -3.32
CA GLU A 36 8.81 -7.92 -3.56
C GLU A 36 8.65 -8.82 -2.32
N GLN A 37 7.43 -8.95 -1.81
CA GLN A 37 7.10 -9.89 -0.75
C GLN A 37 6.06 -10.90 -1.24
N VAL A 38 5.91 -12.00 -0.52
CA VAL A 38 4.87 -13.01 -0.80
C VAL A 38 3.91 -13.02 0.37
N ASP A 39 2.62 -12.95 0.09
CA ASP A 39 1.58 -13.22 1.07
C ASP A 39 1.41 -14.74 1.21
N HIS A 40 1.94 -15.27 2.32
CA HIS A 40 1.87 -16.68 2.64
C HIS A 40 0.49 -17.16 3.08
N THR A 41 -0.48 -16.26 3.26
CA THR A 41 -1.87 -16.61 3.55
C THR A 41 -2.66 -16.94 2.28
N ILE A 42 -2.15 -16.55 1.11
CA ILE A 42 -2.74 -16.82 -0.20
C ILE A 42 -2.09 -18.07 -0.80
N THR A 43 -2.91 -19.03 -1.22
CA THR A 43 -2.43 -20.28 -1.85
C THR A 43 -1.94 -20.08 -3.27
N ASP A 44 -2.49 -19.09 -3.97
CA ASP A 44 -2.12 -18.78 -5.35
C ASP A 44 -0.78 -18.01 -5.42
N PRO A 45 0.00 -18.20 -6.50
CA PRO A 45 1.23 -17.44 -6.72
C PRO A 45 0.95 -15.93 -6.70
N ASN A 46 1.61 -15.21 -5.79
CA ASN A 46 1.35 -13.80 -5.57
C ASN A 46 2.65 -13.02 -5.26
N VAL A 47 2.59 -11.71 -5.49
CA VAL A 47 3.60 -10.75 -5.08
C VAL A 47 2.90 -9.53 -4.48
N VAL A 48 3.41 -9.04 -3.36
CA VAL A 48 2.91 -7.89 -2.62
C VAL A 48 3.97 -6.80 -2.58
N PHE A 49 3.52 -5.56 -2.75
CA PHE A 49 4.32 -4.35 -2.61
C PHE A 49 3.76 -3.51 -1.47
N PHE A 50 4.64 -2.99 -0.61
CA PHE A 50 4.27 -2.08 0.46
C PHE A 50 4.88 -0.72 0.19
N TRP A 51 4.05 0.31 0.07
CA TRP A 51 4.51 1.67 -0.18
C TRP A 51 4.16 2.57 1.01
N GLY A 52 5.10 3.42 1.41
CA GLY A 52 4.83 4.46 2.40
C GLY A 52 3.89 5.50 1.80
N LEU A 53 2.81 5.84 2.50
CA LEU A 53 1.88 6.89 2.09
C LEU A 53 2.06 8.14 2.94
N ILE A 54 2.18 9.30 2.29
CA ILE A 54 2.33 10.61 2.92
C ILE A 54 1.15 11.49 2.49
N TYR A 55 0.27 11.80 3.42
CA TYR A 55 -0.91 12.62 3.19
C TYR A 55 -0.59 14.10 3.39
N ARG A 56 -0.87 14.95 2.38
CA ARG A 56 -0.74 16.41 2.57
C ARG A 56 -1.91 17.04 3.33
N ARG A 57 -3.08 16.40 3.31
CA ARG A 57 -4.31 16.86 3.96
C ARG A 57 -5.09 15.64 4.43
N ASN A 58 -6.09 15.85 5.28
CA ASN A 58 -7.03 14.79 5.65
C ASN A 58 -7.93 14.46 4.45
N ILE A 59 -7.53 13.44 3.67
CA ILE A 59 -8.17 13.04 2.41
C ILE A 59 -8.57 11.58 2.53
N GLN A 60 -9.81 11.29 2.18
CA GLN A 60 -10.29 9.93 2.07
C GLN A 60 -10.01 9.39 0.66
N ILE A 61 -9.24 8.31 0.58
CA ILE A 61 -8.98 7.61 -0.69
C ILE A 61 -10.07 6.56 -0.89
N CYS A 62 -10.83 6.66 -1.99
CA CYS A 62 -11.70 5.58 -2.44
C CYS A 62 -10.86 4.52 -3.16
N ILE A 63 -10.54 3.43 -2.47
CA ILE A 63 -9.64 2.39 -2.99
C ILE A 63 -10.21 1.66 -4.19
N SER A 64 -11.52 1.42 -4.22
CA SER A 64 -12.18 0.81 -5.40
C SER A 64 -12.02 1.69 -6.64
N SER A 65 -12.26 2.99 -6.52
CA SER A 65 -12.08 3.94 -7.64
C SER A 65 -10.61 4.05 -8.06
N LEU A 66 -9.68 4.04 -7.11
CA LEU A 66 -8.25 4.02 -7.40
C LEU A 66 -7.85 2.75 -8.16
N LYS A 67 -8.37 1.59 -7.76
CA LYS A 67 -8.16 0.31 -8.45
C LYS A 67 -8.70 0.36 -9.87
N GLU A 68 -9.93 0.78 -10.05
CA GLU A 68 -10.55 0.89 -11.37
C GLU A 68 -9.74 1.79 -12.30
N ASP A 69 -9.32 2.97 -11.82
CA ASP A 69 -8.50 3.89 -12.61
C ASP A 69 -7.13 3.31 -12.95
N PHE A 70 -6.49 2.62 -12.00
CA PHE A 70 -5.22 1.95 -12.27
C PHE A 70 -5.37 0.80 -13.28
N MET A 71 -6.42 -0.02 -13.15
CA MET A 71 -6.70 -1.13 -14.05
C MET A 71 -6.98 -0.68 -15.49
N LYS A 72 -7.53 0.54 -15.69
CA LYS A 72 -7.63 1.14 -17.03
C LYS A 72 -6.26 1.28 -17.70
N SER A 73 -5.21 1.59 -16.94
CA SER A 73 -3.84 1.67 -17.47
C SER A 73 -3.20 0.29 -17.70
N VAL A 74 -3.56 -0.69 -16.88
CA VAL A 74 -3.03 -2.06 -16.96
C VAL A 74 -3.61 -2.82 -18.15
N CYS A 75 -4.92 -2.72 -18.39
CA CYS A 75 -5.62 -3.42 -19.46
C CYS A 75 -5.89 -2.53 -20.71
N ASN A 76 -5.04 -1.51 -20.95
CA ASN A 76 -5.25 -0.49 -21.98
C ASN A 76 -5.02 -0.95 -23.43
N ASN A 77 -4.52 -2.16 -23.66
CA ASN A 77 -4.24 -2.73 -24.97
C ASN A 77 -4.51 -4.24 -24.99
N ILE A 78 -4.37 -4.87 -26.16
CA ILE A 78 -4.66 -6.30 -26.35
C ILE A 78 -3.83 -7.17 -25.39
N TYR A 79 -2.54 -6.90 -25.28
CA TYR A 79 -1.63 -7.64 -24.39
C TYR A 79 -1.99 -7.48 -22.91
N GLY A 80 -2.36 -6.26 -22.50
CA GLY A 80 -2.84 -6.00 -21.15
C GLY A 80 -4.14 -6.74 -20.84
N LYS A 81 -5.10 -6.73 -21.78
CA LYS A 81 -6.37 -7.48 -21.63
C LYS A 81 -6.16 -8.98 -21.50
N GLU A 82 -5.25 -9.55 -22.30
CA GLU A 82 -4.89 -10.96 -22.22
C GLU A 82 -4.31 -11.30 -20.85
N LYS A 83 -3.38 -10.50 -20.33
CA LYS A 83 -2.84 -10.69 -18.97
C LYS A 83 -3.91 -10.56 -17.88
N CYS A 84 -4.80 -9.57 -18.00
CA CYS A 84 -5.90 -9.37 -17.06
C CYS A 84 -6.93 -10.51 -17.06
N ALA A 85 -6.94 -11.40 -18.07
CA ALA A 85 -7.87 -12.53 -18.12
C ALA A 85 -7.55 -13.64 -17.11
N HIS A 86 -6.29 -13.71 -16.68
CA HIS A 86 -5.77 -14.78 -15.80
C HIS A 86 -5.05 -14.23 -14.57
N SER A 87 -5.11 -12.92 -14.32
CA SER A 87 -4.42 -12.26 -13.22
C SER A 87 -5.23 -11.07 -12.72
N ASP A 88 -5.21 -10.83 -11.40
CA ASP A 88 -5.88 -9.69 -10.77
C ASP A 88 -4.88 -8.91 -9.90
N ILE A 89 -5.30 -7.72 -9.48
CA ILE A 89 -4.61 -6.84 -8.55
C ILE A 89 -5.54 -6.52 -7.40
N THR A 90 -5.11 -6.73 -6.16
CA THR A 90 -5.80 -6.19 -4.99
C THR A 90 -5.06 -4.96 -4.48
N MET A 91 -5.80 -4.02 -3.88
CA MET A 91 -5.21 -2.85 -3.22
C MET A 91 -5.94 -2.58 -1.92
N SER A 92 -5.19 -2.16 -0.91
CA SER A 92 -5.70 -1.79 0.41
C SER A 92 -4.79 -0.73 1.03
N ILE A 93 -5.35 0.02 1.98
CA ILE A 93 -4.57 0.87 2.89
C ILE A 93 -4.55 0.14 4.21
N VAL A 94 -3.35 -0.15 4.70
CA VAL A 94 -3.13 -0.88 5.95
C VAL A 94 -2.43 0.03 6.96
N GLY A 95 -2.80 -0.12 8.23
CA GLY A 95 -2.09 0.55 9.32
C GLY A 95 -0.83 -0.24 9.74
N PRO A 96 0.07 0.36 10.54
CA PRO A 96 1.27 -0.32 11.03
C PRO A 96 1.05 -1.71 11.65
N PRO A 97 -0.03 -1.98 12.43
CA PRO A 97 -0.25 -3.30 13.02
C PRO A 97 -0.51 -4.43 12.01
N GLN A 98 -0.85 -4.08 10.77
CA GLN A 98 -1.17 -5.02 9.70
C GLN A 98 0.01 -5.24 8.73
N LEU A 99 1.10 -4.47 8.89
CA LEU A 99 2.29 -4.64 8.08
C LEU A 99 3.13 -5.83 8.58
N PRO A 100 3.74 -6.62 7.68
CA PRO A 100 4.70 -7.65 8.06
C PRO A 100 5.84 -7.06 8.89
N LYS A 101 6.32 -7.78 9.90
CA LYS A 101 7.45 -7.35 10.75
C LYS A 101 8.70 -7.01 9.93
N SER A 102 8.92 -7.74 8.83
CA SER A 102 10.02 -7.52 7.87
C SER A 102 10.02 -6.11 7.25
N VAL A 103 8.88 -5.44 7.17
CA VAL A 103 8.78 -4.05 6.66
C VAL A 103 9.42 -3.06 7.65
N PHE A 104 9.41 -3.37 8.95
CA PHE A 104 9.98 -2.52 9.99
C PHE A 104 11.48 -2.75 10.23
N ASP A 105 12.01 -3.90 9.83
CA ASP A 105 13.45 -4.21 9.92
C ASP A 105 14.30 -3.42 8.90
N LEU A 106 13.67 -2.82 7.88
CA LEU A 106 14.27 -1.83 6.99
C LEU A 106 14.30 -0.47 7.70
N SER A 107 15.34 -0.28 8.51
CA SER A 107 15.56 0.73 9.56
C SER A 107 15.53 2.22 9.17
N VAL A 108 14.73 2.66 8.20
CA VAL A 108 14.53 4.10 7.90
C VAL A 108 13.32 4.68 8.65
N TYR A 109 12.34 3.85 9.00
CA TYR A 109 11.13 4.29 9.70
C TYR A 109 11.30 4.46 11.22
N SER A 110 12.33 3.85 11.84
CA SER A 110 12.59 3.98 13.28
C SER A 110 13.22 5.33 13.68
N GLU A 111 13.93 6.01 12.78
CA GLU A 111 14.72 7.21 13.12
C GLU A 111 14.04 8.54 12.72
N LYS A 112 12.90 8.50 12.02
CA LYS A 112 12.18 9.71 11.54
C LYS A 112 10.76 9.88 12.07
N LEU A 113 10.36 9.16 13.11
CA LEU A 113 9.16 9.52 13.87
C LEU A 113 9.43 10.87 14.57
N PRO A 114 8.67 11.94 14.28
CA PRO A 114 8.80 13.19 15.02
C PRO A 114 8.61 12.89 16.50
N GLN A 115 9.62 13.20 17.33
CA GLN A 115 9.61 13.00 18.79
C GLN A 115 8.51 13.78 19.54
N HIS A 116 7.64 14.52 18.82
CA HIS A 116 6.51 15.25 19.37
C HIS A 116 5.28 15.04 18.48
N MET A 117 4.60 13.89 18.61
CA MET A 117 3.16 13.89 18.31
C MET A 117 2.46 14.38 19.57
N MET A 118 1.73 15.49 19.45
CA MET A 118 0.87 16.02 20.49
C MET A 118 -0.26 15.00 20.72
N GLY A 119 0.04 13.99 21.53
CA GLY A 119 -0.95 13.03 21.98
C GLY A 119 -2.00 13.80 22.76
N HIS A 120 -3.26 13.65 22.38
CA HIS A 120 -4.34 13.94 23.30
C HIS A 120 -4.04 13.22 24.60
N GLN A 121 -3.70 14.01 25.62
CA GLN A 121 -3.58 13.54 26.98
C GLN A 121 -4.94 12.95 27.32
N LEU A 122 -5.04 11.62 27.32
CA LEU A 122 -6.19 10.92 27.85
C LEU A 122 -6.26 11.39 29.31
N MET A 123 -7.26 12.21 29.65
CA MET A 123 -7.48 12.59 31.03
C MET A 123 -7.61 11.30 31.83
N LYS A 124 -6.60 11.02 32.66
CA LYS A 124 -6.74 10.10 33.78
C LYS A 124 -7.85 10.67 34.65
N GLN A 125 -9.07 10.12 34.53
CA GLN A 125 -10.00 10.19 35.65
C GLN A 125 -9.45 9.26 36.72
N ASN A 126 -8.60 9.83 37.57
CA ASN A 126 -8.32 9.29 38.89
C ASN A 126 -9.59 9.47 39.72
N TYR A 127 -10.32 8.38 39.96
CA TYR A 127 -11.11 8.25 41.18
C TYR A 127 -10.70 6.96 41.88
N ASN A 128 -9.58 7.03 42.60
CA ASN A 128 -9.38 6.31 43.86
C ASN A 128 -9.31 7.45 44.91
N ALA A 129 -9.96 7.40 46.06
CA ALA A 129 -10.07 6.27 46.97
C ALA A 129 -11.17 6.52 48.03
N VAL A 130 -11.78 5.40 48.48
CA VAL A 130 -11.98 4.99 49.89
C VAL A 130 -12.68 5.96 50.84
N SER A 131 -13.89 5.58 51.31
CA SER A 131 -14.09 4.93 52.62
C SER A 131 -15.50 4.35 52.74
#